data_AF-A0A257RTB7-F1
#
_entry.id   AF-A0A257RTB7-F1
#
_cell.length_a   1.000
_cell.length_b   1.000
_cell.length_c   1.000
_cell.angle_alpha   90.00
_cell.angle_beta   90.00
_cell.angle_gamma   90.00
#
_symmetry.space_group_name_H-M   'P 1'
#
loop_
_entity.id
_entity.type
_entity.pdbx_description
1 polymer ?
#
loop_
_entity_poly.entity_id
_entity_poly.type
_entity_poly.pdbx_seq_one_letter_code
_entity_poly.pdbx_strand_id
1 'polypeptide(L)'
;AMVRQRGRAGEFRLRRVLGASRWAVMRLLVLEQVPIAVITAALACLIALLAQTAIGSLGTVIDAAPFRIGFGWASVACVLVLSAVSVVLGAALPLAQLSRRRLDGALGQSTKATLGRPARLAQRALGAVQIVLALTLLVGSAVLGGSLYAAMHRKLGFEPAHRLIASVLLPKRANNAAGVETMVDRLRTAPDFTMVGGVGYDAFPFSKSRDATMVSRSAPGAQQFHGNLASPDSGYFRALGLTMRYGRRPTRLEYRTGAKVIVIGAGMARRLFGTDRVVGRMLDLKGVGDYRIIGVTQPVVWRVMPWRSTPGTMYAAISAVPLDSAPLGGVDLVIDYKGSPVAARAQVKKLVEAAVPGAV
;
A
#
# COMPACT_ATOMS: atom_id res chain seq x y z
N ALA A 1 7.59 24.98 -27.38
CA ALA A 1 7.87 26.43 -27.27
C ALA A 1 9.21 26.87 -27.88
N MET A 2 10.34 26.34 -27.41
CA MET A 2 11.68 26.85 -27.79
C MET A 2 12.05 26.71 -29.27
N VAL A 3 11.64 25.62 -29.94
CA VAL A 3 11.87 25.45 -31.39
C VAL A 3 11.13 26.50 -32.20
N ARG A 4 9.90 26.85 -31.78
CA ARG A 4 9.05 27.88 -32.43
C ARG A 4 9.63 29.29 -32.25
N GLN A 5 10.18 29.60 -31.08
CA GLN A 5 10.81 30.91 -30.82
C GLN A 5 12.10 31.12 -31.63
N ARG A 6 12.77 30.05 -32.05
CA ARG A 6 14.01 30.09 -32.85
C ARG A 6 13.78 30.71 -34.24
N GLY A 7 12.63 30.45 -34.86
CA GLY A 7 12.26 31.04 -36.16
C GLY A 7 11.83 32.51 -36.07
N ARG A 8 11.39 32.97 -34.89
CA ARG A 8 10.87 34.34 -34.66
C ARG A 8 11.92 35.33 -34.15
N ALA A 9 13.19 34.92 -34.07
CA ALA A 9 14.30 35.77 -33.64
C ALA A 9 14.53 37.00 -34.54
N GLY A 10 14.03 36.98 -35.80
CA GLY A 10 14.02 38.14 -36.70
C GLY A 10 12.92 39.15 -36.34
N GLU A 11 11.72 38.67 -36.02
CA GLU A 11 10.56 39.49 -35.65
C GLU A 11 10.81 40.29 -34.36
N PHE A 12 11.41 39.67 -33.34
CA PHE A 12 11.77 40.35 -32.09
C PHE A 12 12.84 41.42 -32.28
N ARG A 13 13.74 41.25 -33.27
CA ARG A 13 14.74 42.27 -33.63
C ARG A 13 14.09 43.46 -34.31
N LEU A 14 13.18 43.22 -35.26
CA LEU A 14 12.44 44.28 -35.95
C LEU A 14 11.63 45.13 -34.97
N ARG A 15 10.89 44.49 -34.04
CA ARG A 15 10.11 45.19 -33.02
C ARG A 15 10.97 46.03 -32.06
N ARG A 16 12.21 45.61 -31.79
CA ARG A 16 13.13 46.37 -30.94
C ARG A 16 13.76 47.56 -31.66
N VAL A 17 13.97 47.47 -32.98
CA VAL A 17 14.37 48.60 -33.83
C VAL A 17 13.24 49.64 -33.90
N LEU A 18 11.99 49.19 -33.89
CA LEU A 18 10.79 50.04 -33.83
C LEU A 18 10.49 50.59 -32.41
N GLY A 19 11.41 50.46 -31.45
CA GLY A 19 11.28 51.09 -30.12
C GLY A 19 10.56 50.27 -29.04
N ALA A 20 10.21 49.00 -29.30
CA ALA A 20 9.56 48.18 -28.28
C ALA A 20 10.46 47.95 -27.04
N SER A 21 9.91 48.20 -25.85
CA SER A 21 10.60 47.99 -24.58
C SER A 21 10.85 46.51 -24.29
N ARG A 22 11.88 46.20 -23.48
CA ARG A 22 12.19 44.82 -23.04
C ARG A 22 10.98 44.17 -22.34
N TRP A 23 10.19 44.98 -21.64
CA TRP A 23 8.96 44.56 -20.96
C TRP A 23 7.87 44.15 -21.94
N ALA A 24 7.69 44.87 -23.05
CA ALA A 24 6.69 44.53 -24.07
C ALA A 24 6.99 43.18 -24.74
N VAL A 25 8.26 42.89 -25.02
CA VAL A 25 8.70 41.61 -25.58
C VAL A 25 8.55 40.47 -24.56
N MET A 26 8.89 40.72 -23.28
CA MET A 26 8.70 39.73 -22.21
C MET A 26 7.22 39.41 -21.97
N ARG A 27 6.35 40.43 -21.92
CA ARG A 27 4.91 40.25 -21.72
C ARG A 27 4.30 39.38 -22.82
N LEU A 28 4.71 39.60 -24.07
CA LEU A 28 4.26 38.79 -25.21
C LEU A 28 4.74 37.33 -25.12
N LEU A 29 6.01 37.11 -24.75
CA LEU A 29 6.57 35.77 -24.58
C LEU A 29 5.84 35.01 -23.47
N VAL A 30 5.59 35.65 -22.33
CA VAL A 30 4.86 35.07 -21.20
C VAL A 30 3.42 34.76 -21.60
N LEU A 31 2.70 35.71 -22.21
CA LEU A 31 1.32 35.52 -22.65
C LEU A 31 1.16 34.38 -23.67
N GLU A 32 2.17 34.11 -24.49
CA GLU A 32 2.15 32.98 -25.42
C GLU A 32 2.43 31.63 -24.73
N GLN A 33 3.16 31.62 -23.61
CA GLN A 33 3.43 30.40 -22.83
C GLN A 33 2.34 30.06 -21.82
N VAL A 34 1.62 31.05 -21.30
CA VAL A 34 0.58 30.85 -20.27
C VAL A 34 -0.51 29.88 -20.72
N PRO A 35 -1.11 29.95 -21.93
CA PRO A 35 -2.12 29.01 -22.37
C PRO A 35 -1.61 27.57 -22.41
N ILE A 36 -0.37 27.37 -22.87
CA ILE A 36 0.26 26.06 -22.92
C ILE A 36 0.45 25.52 -21.51
N ALA A 37 0.96 26.37 -20.60
CA ALA A 37 1.17 25.99 -19.21
C ALA A 37 -0.14 25.61 -18.51
N VAL A 38 -1.22 26.38 -18.73
CA VAL A 38 -2.55 26.10 -18.19
C VAL A 38 -3.08 24.76 -18.70
N ILE A 39 -3.00 24.51 -20.01
CA ILE A 39 -3.45 23.23 -20.60
C ILE A 39 -2.63 22.07 -20.03
N THR A 40 -1.30 22.21 -19.92
CA THR A 40 -0.45 21.14 -19.36
C THR A 40 -0.73 20.89 -17.88
N ALA A 41 -0.99 21.95 -17.10
CA ALA A 41 -1.33 21.82 -15.68
C ALA A 41 -2.70 21.15 -15.50
N ALA A 42 -3.70 21.54 -16.30
CA ALA A 42 -5.02 20.92 -16.28
C ALA A 42 -4.94 19.44 -16.65
N LEU A 43 -4.18 19.09 -17.69
CA LEU A 43 -3.99 17.70 -18.10
C LEU A 43 -3.25 16.89 -17.03
N ALA A 44 -2.20 17.46 -16.41
CA ALA A 44 -1.48 16.80 -15.32
C ALA A 44 -2.39 16.51 -14.12
N CYS A 45 -3.24 17.47 -13.73
CA CYS A 45 -4.25 17.26 -12.68
C CYS A 45 -5.26 16.18 -13.07
N LEU A 46 -5.76 16.19 -14.31
CA LEU A 46 -6.71 15.18 -14.79
C LEU A 46 -6.09 13.77 -14.74
N ILE A 47 -4.86 13.61 -15.23
CA ILE A 47 -4.14 12.33 -15.17
C ILE A 47 -3.94 11.89 -13.72
N ALA A 48 -3.59 12.81 -12.82
CA ALA A 48 -3.41 12.49 -11.40
C ALA A 48 -4.72 12.03 -10.74
N LEU A 49 -5.85 12.66 -11.07
CA LEU A 49 -7.17 12.26 -10.58
C LEU A 49 -7.57 10.87 -11.11
N LEU A 50 -7.39 10.63 -12.41
CA LEU A 50 -7.65 9.32 -13.02
C LEU A 50 -6.73 8.23 -12.47
N ALA A 51 -5.46 8.54 -12.22
CA ALA A 51 -4.53 7.63 -11.59
C ALA A 51 -4.96 7.31 -10.15
N GLN A 52 -5.42 8.31 -9.39
CA GLN A 52 -5.92 8.08 -8.04
C GLN A 52 -7.17 7.19 -8.03
N THR A 53 -8.12 7.40 -8.95
CA THR A 53 -9.32 6.54 -9.03
C THR A 53 -8.96 5.12 -9.47
N ALA A 54 -8.06 4.97 -10.44
CA ALA A 54 -7.55 3.67 -10.89
C ALA A 54 -6.73 2.95 -9.80
N ILE A 55 -6.01 3.70 -8.97
CA ILE A 55 -5.32 3.13 -7.81
C ILE A 55 -6.35 2.73 -6.75
N GLY A 56 -7.32 3.59 -6.44
CA GLY A 56 -8.37 3.30 -5.46
C GLY A 56 -9.23 2.07 -5.79
N SER A 57 -9.41 1.75 -7.07
CA SER A 57 -10.14 0.53 -7.48
C SER A 57 -9.37 -0.77 -7.20
N LEU A 58 -8.08 -0.72 -6.89
CA LEU A 58 -7.28 -1.89 -6.47
C LEU A 58 -7.59 -2.33 -5.01
N GLY A 59 -8.44 -1.59 -4.28
CA GLY A 59 -9.04 -2.04 -3.03
C GLY A 59 -8.13 -2.02 -1.78
N THR A 60 -8.39 -2.94 -0.85
CA THR A 60 -7.88 -3.01 0.54
C THR A 60 -6.37 -3.04 0.71
N VAL A 61 -5.62 -3.30 -0.37
CA VAL A 61 -4.14 -3.28 -0.37
C VAL A 61 -3.61 -1.87 -0.06
N ILE A 62 -4.34 -0.81 -0.43
CA ILE A 62 -3.92 0.58 -0.22
C ILE A 62 -4.32 1.09 1.17
N ASP A 63 -5.47 0.68 1.71
CA ASP A 63 -5.89 1.07 3.07
C ASP A 63 -4.99 0.47 4.16
N ALA A 64 -4.33 -0.66 3.87
CA ALA A 64 -3.34 -1.28 4.76
C ALA A 64 -1.93 -0.67 4.61
N ALA A 65 -1.70 0.20 3.62
CA ALA A 65 -0.43 0.89 3.43
C ALA A 65 -0.23 1.95 4.52
N PRO A 66 0.99 2.11 5.06
CA PRO A 66 1.26 3.10 6.10
C PRO A 66 1.25 4.55 5.59
N PHE A 67 0.98 4.78 4.31
CA PHE A 67 0.96 6.09 3.66
C PHE A 67 -0.38 6.32 2.96
N ARG A 68 -0.96 7.51 3.17
CA ARG A 68 -2.19 7.92 2.48
C ARG A 68 -1.83 8.43 1.10
N ILE A 69 -2.24 7.71 0.06
CA ILE A 69 -2.14 8.17 -1.33
C ILE A 69 -3.40 8.99 -1.61
N GLY A 70 -3.26 10.31 -1.72
CA GLY A 70 -4.38 11.19 -2.01
C GLY A 70 -3.93 12.44 -2.76
N PHE A 71 -4.73 12.86 -3.74
CA PHE A 71 -4.56 14.13 -4.43
C PHE A 71 -5.16 15.25 -3.57
N GLY A 72 -4.32 15.88 -2.75
CA GLY A 72 -4.69 17.00 -1.91
C GLY A 72 -4.29 18.36 -2.51
N TRP A 73 -4.62 19.44 -1.79
CA TRP A 73 -4.24 20.81 -2.18
C TRP A 73 -2.72 20.96 -2.38
N ALA A 74 -1.91 20.23 -1.60
CA ALA A 74 -0.45 20.23 -1.73
C ALA A 74 0.02 19.73 -3.11
N SER A 75 -0.69 18.77 -3.70
CA SER A 75 -0.40 18.27 -5.05
C SER A 75 -0.71 19.33 -6.11
N VAL A 76 -1.85 20.02 -5.97
CA VAL A 76 -2.23 21.14 -6.85
C VAL A 76 -1.22 22.29 -6.73
N ALA A 77 -0.83 22.67 -5.51
CA ALA A 77 0.18 23.69 -5.28
C ALA A 77 1.52 23.34 -5.95
N CYS A 78 1.96 22.08 -5.85
CA CYS A 78 3.17 21.61 -6.51
C CYS A 78 3.08 21.74 -8.04
N VAL A 79 1.97 21.33 -8.66
CA VAL A 79 1.73 21.47 -10.10
C VAL A 79 1.76 22.94 -10.53
N LEU A 80 1.14 23.83 -9.74
CA LEU A 80 1.14 25.27 -10.01
C LEU A 80 2.55 25.87 -9.93
N VAL A 81 3.31 25.53 -8.90
CA VAL A 81 4.70 25.99 -8.73
C VAL A 81 5.59 25.50 -9.88
N LEU A 82 5.51 24.22 -10.23
CA LEU A 82 6.28 23.66 -11.35
C LEU A 82 5.90 24.30 -12.70
N SER A 83 4.60 24.57 -12.90
CA SER A 83 4.12 25.25 -14.11
C SER A 83 4.62 26.70 -14.18
N ALA A 84 4.59 27.42 -13.06
CA ALA A 84 5.13 28.78 -12.97
C ALA A 84 6.64 28.81 -13.26
N VAL A 85 7.41 27.90 -12.66
CA VAL A 85 8.85 27.74 -12.91
C VAL A 85 9.12 27.45 -14.39
N SER A 86 8.33 26.57 -15.02
CA SER A 86 8.45 26.25 -16.46
C SER A 86 8.25 27.48 -17.35
N VAL A 87 7.22 28.30 -17.06
CA VAL A 87 6.96 29.56 -17.79
C VAL A 87 8.10 30.55 -17.60
N VAL A 88 8.59 30.72 -16.37
CA VAL A 88 9.71 31.63 -16.05
C VAL A 88 10.99 31.21 -16.78
N LEU A 89 11.35 29.92 -16.72
CA LEU A 89 12.53 29.40 -17.42
C LEU A 89 12.40 29.54 -18.94
N GLY A 90 11.20 29.29 -19.49
CA GLY A 90 10.89 29.46 -20.90
C GLY A 90 11.00 30.91 -21.39
N ALA A 91 10.67 31.89 -20.54
CA ALA A 91 10.73 33.32 -20.86
C ALA A 91 12.11 33.96 -20.58
N ALA A 92 12.82 33.51 -19.54
CA ALA A 92 14.09 34.10 -19.10
C ALA A 92 15.25 33.82 -20.06
N LEU A 93 15.30 32.61 -20.64
CA LEU A 93 16.37 32.20 -21.56
C LEU A 93 16.49 33.07 -22.83
N PRO A 94 15.42 33.38 -23.59
CA PRO A 94 15.51 34.26 -24.76
C PRO A 94 15.87 35.72 -24.40
N LEU A 95 15.44 36.21 -23.23
CA LEU A 95 15.75 37.57 -22.77
C LEU A 95 17.23 37.73 -22.40
N ALA A 96 17.80 36.74 -21.70
CA ALA A 96 19.23 36.71 -21.40
C ALA A 96 20.08 36.69 -22.68
N GLN A 97 19.62 35.99 -23.72
CA GLN A 97 20.28 35.94 -25.03
C GLN A 97 20.19 37.28 -25.81
N LEU A 98 19.08 38.01 -25.68
CA LEU A 98 18.88 39.34 -26.28
C LEU A 98 19.66 40.46 -25.59
N SER A 99 20.05 40.27 -24.32
CA SER A 99 20.81 41.27 -23.55
C SER A 99 22.32 41.19 -23.83
N ARG A 100 22.89 39.97 -23.91
CA ARG A 100 24.33 39.77 -24.13
C ARG A 100 24.81 40.21 -25.53
N ARG A 101 23.92 40.22 -26.54
CA ARG A 101 24.25 40.65 -27.91
C ARG A 101 24.34 42.18 -28.12
N ARG A 102 23.98 43.00 -27.13
CA ARG A 102 24.18 44.46 -27.21
C ARG A 102 25.63 44.88 -26.94
N LEU A 103 26.48 43.96 -26.43
CA LEU A 103 27.88 44.25 -26.11
C LEU A 103 28.86 43.87 -27.23
N ASP A 104 28.49 42.97 -28.15
CA ASP A 104 29.45 42.34 -29.09
C ASP A 104 29.22 42.62 -30.59
N GLY A 105 28.66 43.77 -31.01
CA GLY A 105 28.62 44.02 -32.47
C GLY A 105 27.85 45.23 -32.94
N ALA A 106 28.54 46.36 -32.99
CA ALA A 106 28.33 47.31 -34.07
C ALA A 106 28.81 46.68 -35.39
N LEU A 107 27.96 46.81 -36.42
CA LEU A 107 28.27 46.79 -37.85
C LEU A 107 28.99 45.55 -38.43
N GLY A 108 28.26 44.83 -39.29
CA GLY A 108 28.84 44.11 -40.43
C GLY A 108 28.53 42.61 -40.50
N GLN A 109 27.88 42.23 -41.60
CA GLN A 109 27.86 40.90 -42.22
C GLN A 109 26.80 39.87 -41.77
N SER A 110 25.76 39.79 -42.62
CA SER A 110 25.38 38.59 -43.39
C SER A 110 24.93 37.30 -42.68
N THR A 111 23.62 37.05 -42.80
CA THR A 111 23.03 35.79 -43.31
C THR A 111 23.52 34.45 -42.71
N LYS A 112 23.27 34.24 -41.42
CA LYS A 112 22.63 33.02 -40.85
C LYS A 112 22.47 33.24 -39.36
N ALA A 113 21.23 33.30 -38.89
CA ALA A 113 20.90 33.53 -37.47
C ALA A 113 21.29 32.32 -36.60
N THR A 114 22.58 32.11 -36.39
CA THR A 114 23.11 31.04 -35.53
C THR A 114 23.19 31.56 -34.10
N LEU A 115 22.75 30.77 -33.13
CA LEU A 115 22.91 31.07 -31.69
C LEU A 115 24.41 31.13 -31.34
N GLY A 116 24.81 32.08 -30.49
CA GLY A 116 26.19 32.16 -30.00
C GLY A 116 26.60 30.93 -29.19
N ARG A 117 27.90 30.61 -29.16
CA ARG A 117 28.48 29.44 -28.47
C ARG A 117 27.94 29.20 -27.05
N PRO A 118 27.85 30.20 -26.13
CA PRO A 118 27.31 29.99 -24.79
C PRO A 118 25.80 29.72 -24.76
N ALA A 119 25.02 30.33 -25.66
CA ALA A 119 23.58 30.09 -25.76
C ALA A 119 23.27 28.68 -26.30
N ARG A 120 24.07 28.20 -27.26
CA ARG A 120 24.00 26.83 -27.76
C ARG A 120 24.40 25.81 -26.69
N LEU A 121 25.42 26.12 -25.86
CA LEU A 121 25.83 25.25 -24.75
C LEU A 121 24.75 25.17 -23.67
N ALA A 122 24.18 26.31 -23.25
CA ALA A 122 23.08 26.33 -22.29
C ALA A 122 21.86 25.53 -22.80
N GLN A 123 21.48 25.69 -24.07
CA GLN A 123 20.40 24.91 -24.67
C GLN A 123 20.68 23.40 -24.69
N ARG A 124 21.91 23.00 -25.02
CA ARG A 124 22.32 21.58 -24.99
C ARG A 124 22.29 21.02 -23.58
N ALA A 125 22.76 21.78 -22.59
CA ALA A 125 22.73 21.40 -21.19
C ALA A 125 21.28 21.26 -20.68
N LEU A 126 20.41 22.24 -20.95
CA LEU A 126 18.99 22.17 -20.60
C LEU A 126 18.28 20.98 -21.27
N GLY A 127 18.56 20.72 -22.55
CA GLY A 127 18.03 19.55 -23.26
C GLY A 127 18.52 18.22 -22.66
N ALA A 128 19.81 18.13 -22.33
CA ALA A 128 20.39 16.97 -21.68
C ALA A 128 19.77 16.73 -20.29
N VAL A 129 19.63 17.78 -19.47
CA VAL A 129 18.96 17.72 -18.16
C VAL A 129 17.51 17.28 -18.30
N GLN A 130 16.77 17.80 -19.28
CA GLN A 130 15.39 17.38 -19.55
C GLN A 130 15.32 15.89 -19.89
N ILE A 131 16.23 15.40 -20.75
CA ILE A 131 16.27 13.98 -21.14
C ILE A 131 16.63 13.11 -19.93
N VAL A 132 17.64 13.49 -19.16
CA VAL A 132 18.06 12.76 -17.95
C VAL A 132 16.91 12.71 -16.94
N LEU A 133 16.22 13.83 -16.70
CA LEU A 133 15.07 13.89 -15.79
C LEU A 133 13.91 13.02 -16.29
N ALA A 134 13.58 13.07 -17.58
CA ALA A 134 12.54 12.24 -18.18
C ALA A 134 12.87 10.75 -18.09
N LEU A 135 14.12 10.35 -18.37
CA LEU A 135 14.58 8.97 -18.23
C LEU A 135 14.57 8.52 -16.77
N THR A 136 14.95 9.39 -15.83
CA THR A 136 14.96 9.08 -14.40
C THR A 136 13.54 8.83 -13.89
N LEU A 137 12.59 9.70 -14.28
CA LEU A 137 11.16 9.52 -13.97
C LEU A 137 10.59 8.26 -14.60
N LEU A 138 10.96 7.95 -15.85
CA LEU A 138 10.52 6.75 -16.55
C LEU A 138 11.02 5.48 -15.86
N VAL A 139 12.32 5.41 -15.55
CA VAL A 139 12.93 4.26 -14.87
C VAL A 139 12.36 4.12 -13.47
N GLY A 140 12.23 5.22 -12.71
CA GLY A 140 11.61 5.22 -11.39
C GLY A 140 10.17 4.71 -11.42
N SER A 141 9.37 5.17 -12.39
CA SER A 141 7.99 4.71 -12.60
C SER A 141 7.92 3.22 -12.96
N ALA A 142 8.78 2.75 -13.86
CA ALA A 142 8.84 1.34 -14.26
C ALA A 142 9.23 0.42 -13.09
N VAL A 143 10.19 0.83 -12.26
CA VAL A 143 10.60 0.08 -11.06
C VAL A 143 9.46 0.04 -10.03
N LEU A 144 8.79 1.17 -9.78
CA LEU A 144 7.63 1.22 -8.87
C LEU A 144 6.48 0.35 -9.38
N GLY A 145 6.17 0.41 -10.68
CA GLY A 145 5.15 -0.42 -11.32
C GLY A 145 5.49 -1.91 -11.24
N GLY A 146 6.75 -2.28 -11.53
CA GLY A 146 7.23 -3.65 -11.39
C GLY A 146 7.20 -4.15 -9.94
N SER A 147 7.55 -3.30 -8.97
CA SER A 147 7.47 -3.62 -7.54
C SER A 147 6.02 -3.83 -7.09
N LEU A 148 5.08 -2.99 -7.54
CA LEU A 148 3.66 -3.15 -7.24
C LEU A 148 3.11 -4.44 -7.86
N TYR A 149 3.46 -4.72 -9.12
CA TYR A 149 3.09 -5.95 -9.81
C TYR A 149 3.61 -7.19 -9.05
N ALA A 150 4.88 -7.20 -8.67
CA ALA A 150 5.47 -8.28 -7.89
C ALA A 150 4.82 -8.43 -6.50
N ALA A 151 4.44 -7.33 -5.85
CA ALA A 151 3.74 -7.36 -4.58
C ALA A 151 2.32 -7.95 -4.70
N MET A 152 1.59 -7.61 -5.77
CA MET A 152 0.24 -8.12 -6.03
C MET A 152 0.22 -9.60 -6.43
N HIS A 153 1.26 -10.09 -7.12
CA HIS A 153 1.34 -11.49 -7.58
C HIS A 153 2.11 -12.41 -6.63
N ARG A 154 2.56 -11.90 -5.48
CA ARG A 154 3.26 -12.71 -4.49
C ARG A 154 2.31 -13.74 -3.88
N LYS A 155 2.76 -14.99 -3.76
CA LYS A 155 2.03 -16.02 -3.00
C LYS A 155 1.85 -15.56 -1.55
N LEU A 156 0.61 -15.28 -1.16
CA LEU A 156 0.27 -14.75 0.17
C LEU A 156 0.30 -15.82 1.27
N GLY A 157 0.27 -17.09 0.91
CA GLY A 157 0.18 -18.20 1.86
C GLY A 157 -1.23 -18.44 2.40
N PHE A 158 -2.23 -17.79 1.81
CA PHE A 158 -3.66 -17.99 2.03
C PHE A 158 -4.42 -17.66 0.74
N GLU A 159 -5.71 -18.00 0.69
CA GLU A 159 -6.56 -17.77 -0.48
C GLU A 159 -7.41 -16.52 -0.27
N PRO A 160 -7.14 -15.39 -0.96
CA PRO A 160 -7.94 -14.16 -0.81
C PRO A 160 -9.23 -14.18 -1.62
N ALA A 161 -9.32 -15.01 -2.67
CA ALA A 161 -10.48 -15.05 -3.56
C ALA A 161 -11.73 -15.54 -2.82
N HIS A 162 -12.86 -14.87 -3.03
CA HIS A 162 -14.15 -15.22 -2.42
C HIS A 162 -14.15 -15.25 -0.88
N ARG A 163 -13.19 -14.58 -0.23
CA ARG A 163 -13.17 -14.43 1.24
C ARG A 163 -13.76 -13.09 1.65
N LEU A 164 -14.80 -13.15 2.47
CA LEU A 164 -15.35 -12.00 3.16
C LEU A 164 -14.91 -12.01 4.61
N ILE A 165 -14.45 -10.85 5.08
CA ILE A 165 -14.13 -10.63 6.50
C ILE A 165 -15.21 -9.75 7.09
N ALA A 166 -15.89 -10.26 8.12
CA ALA A 166 -16.91 -9.52 8.85
C ALA A 166 -16.47 -9.37 10.32
N SER A 167 -16.20 -8.13 10.71
CA SER A 167 -15.91 -7.78 12.09
C SER A 167 -17.22 -7.66 12.87
N VAL A 168 -17.36 -8.47 13.93
CA VAL A 168 -18.55 -8.53 14.76
C VAL A 168 -18.18 -8.14 16.18
N LEU A 169 -18.89 -7.17 16.75
CA LEU A 169 -18.77 -6.83 18.16
C LEU A 169 -19.73 -7.72 18.96
N LEU A 170 -19.19 -8.48 19.92
CA LEU A 170 -19.98 -9.40 20.73
C LEU A 170 -20.34 -8.75 22.08
N PRO A 171 -21.56 -8.96 22.59
CA PRO A 171 -21.88 -8.54 23.95
C PRO A 171 -21.03 -9.32 24.95
N LYS A 172 -20.68 -8.71 26.09
CA LYS A 172 -19.76 -9.30 27.10
C LYS A 172 -20.09 -10.75 27.49
N ARG A 173 -21.38 -11.10 27.57
CA ARG A 173 -21.84 -12.46 27.91
C ARG A 173 -21.53 -13.52 26.84
N ALA A 174 -21.43 -13.10 25.58
CA ALA A 174 -21.16 -13.96 24.43
C ALA A 174 -19.74 -13.80 23.88
N ASN A 175 -18.95 -12.86 24.41
CA ASN A 175 -17.54 -12.65 24.06
C ASN A 175 -16.62 -13.71 24.70
N ASN A 176 -16.91 -14.98 24.46
CA ASN A 176 -16.14 -16.13 24.92
C ASN A 176 -16.08 -17.20 23.82
N ALA A 177 -15.17 -18.17 23.95
CA ALA A 177 -14.95 -19.20 22.92
C ALA A 177 -16.24 -19.98 22.57
N ALA A 178 -17.12 -20.23 23.54
CA ALA A 178 -18.38 -20.96 23.31
C ALA A 178 -19.40 -20.12 22.52
N GLY A 179 -19.49 -18.81 22.79
CA GLY A 179 -20.32 -17.88 22.02
C GLY A 179 -19.86 -17.77 20.57
N VAL A 180 -18.55 -17.70 20.34
CA VAL A 180 -17.96 -17.71 18.99
C VAL A 180 -18.25 -19.03 18.26
N GLU A 181 -18.06 -20.18 18.91
CA GLU A 181 -18.34 -21.48 18.30
C GLU A 181 -19.82 -21.61 17.91
N THR A 182 -20.73 -21.17 18.78
CA THR A 182 -22.18 -21.17 18.50
C THR A 182 -22.54 -20.28 17.31
N MET A 183 -21.96 -19.08 17.26
CA MET A 183 -22.17 -18.14 16.15
C MET A 183 -21.65 -18.72 14.82
N VAL A 184 -20.42 -19.25 14.82
CA VAL A 184 -19.80 -19.84 13.64
C VAL A 184 -20.58 -21.07 13.17
N ASP A 185 -20.98 -21.97 14.07
CA ASP A 185 -21.72 -23.18 13.69
C ASP A 185 -23.10 -22.83 13.12
N ARG A 186 -23.80 -21.79 13.62
CA ARG A 186 -25.03 -21.30 12.98
C ARG A 186 -24.80 -20.75 11.58
N LEU A 187 -23.76 -19.94 11.39
CA LEU A 187 -23.42 -19.40 10.07
C LEU A 187 -23.06 -20.50 9.06
N ARG A 188 -22.42 -21.59 9.50
CA ARG A 188 -22.12 -22.75 8.64
C ARG A 188 -23.35 -23.50 8.14
N THR A 189 -24.47 -23.39 8.83
CA THR A 189 -25.73 -24.03 8.39
C THR A 189 -26.47 -23.23 7.32
N ALA A 190 -26.05 -22.00 7.05
CA ALA A 190 -26.63 -21.19 5.99
C ALA A 190 -26.23 -21.72 4.61
N PRO A 191 -27.17 -21.87 3.66
CA PRO A 191 -26.91 -22.47 2.35
C PRO A 191 -25.91 -21.67 1.49
N ASP A 192 -25.79 -20.36 1.74
CA ASP A 192 -24.95 -19.46 0.94
C ASP A 192 -23.48 -19.40 1.40
N PHE A 193 -23.14 -19.98 2.56
CA PHE A 193 -21.79 -19.93 3.13
C PHE A 193 -21.13 -21.31 3.11
N THR A 194 -20.09 -21.48 2.29
CA THR A 194 -19.41 -22.78 2.16
C THR A 194 -18.48 -23.07 3.33
N MET A 195 -17.74 -22.06 3.80
CA MET A 195 -16.83 -22.19 4.94
C MET A 195 -16.89 -20.94 5.81
N VAL A 196 -16.93 -21.15 7.13
CA VAL A 196 -16.93 -20.08 8.13
C VAL A 196 -15.94 -20.43 9.24
N GLY A 197 -15.13 -19.45 9.61
CA GLY A 197 -14.25 -19.51 10.78
C GLY A 197 -14.18 -18.16 11.48
N GLY A 198 -13.88 -18.20 12.77
CA GLY A 198 -13.71 -17.01 13.61
C GLY A 198 -12.25 -16.84 14.02
N VAL A 199 -11.84 -15.60 14.26
CA VAL A 199 -10.54 -15.27 14.86
C VAL A 199 -10.71 -14.06 15.76
N GLY A 200 -9.83 -13.92 16.76
CA GLY A 200 -9.79 -12.72 17.60
C GLY A 200 -9.79 -11.42 16.78
N TYR A 201 -10.34 -10.35 17.36
CA TYR A 201 -10.49 -9.06 16.70
C TYR A 201 -9.17 -8.51 16.14
N ASP A 202 -9.21 -8.01 14.91
CA ASP A 202 -8.06 -7.53 14.13
C ASP A 202 -6.92 -8.55 13.97
N ALA A 203 -7.15 -9.85 14.17
CA ALA A 203 -6.14 -10.90 14.04
C ALA A 203 -6.26 -11.67 12.71
N PHE A 204 -6.31 -10.94 11.60
CA PHE A 204 -6.30 -11.50 10.24
C PHE A 204 -5.27 -10.82 9.31
N PRO A 205 -4.82 -11.47 8.22
CA PRO A 205 -3.88 -10.85 7.28
C PRO A 205 -4.39 -9.52 6.73
N PHE A 206 -3.54 -8.49 6.73
CA PHE A 206 -3.84 -7.11 6.33
C PHE A 206 -4.77 -6.32 7.27
N SER A 207 -5.01 -6.80 8.49
CA SER A 207 -5.69 -6.02 9.53
C SER A 207 -4.88 -4.78 9.98
N LYS A 208 -5.56 -3.84 10.66
CA LYS A 208 -4.95 -2.58 11.10
C LYS A 208 -4.18 -2.73 12.42
N SER A 209 -4.62 -3.62 13.32
CA SER A 209 -4.01 -3.84 14.62
C SER A 209 -2.97 -4.96 14.65
N ARG A 210 -2.15 -4.99 15.70
CA ARG A 210 -1.15 -6.03 15.98
C ARG A 210 -1.36 -6.59 17.37
N ASP A 211 -1.64 -7.88 17.49
CA ASP A 211 -1.37 -8.62 18.72
C ASP A 211 0.05 -9.19 18.64
N ALA A 212 1.01 -8.34 19.05
CA ALA A 212 2.41 -8.71 19.09
C ALA A 212 2.75 -9.35 20.44
N THR A 213 2.83 -10.67 20.49
CA THR A 213 3.24 -11.42 21.70
C THR A 213 4.74 -11.69 21.67
N MET A 214 5.40 -11.51 22.81
CA MET A 214 6.79 -11.94 22.96
C MET A 214 6.87 -13.45 23.04
N VAL A 215 7.77 -14.03 22.27
CA VAL A 215 7.97 -15.48 22.19
C VAL A 215 9.45 -15.83 22.24
N SER A 216 9.76 -16.96 22.87
CA SER A 216 11.07 -17.59 22.80
C SER A 216 10.94 -19.10 22.67
N ARG A 217 12.06 -19.77 22.38
CA ARG A 217 12.16 -21.21 22.65
C ARG A 217 12.04 -21.43 24.17
N SER A 218 11.42 -22.53 24.60
CA SER A 218 11.44 -22.95 26.01
C SER A 218 12.84 -23.51 26.35
N ALA A 219 13.83 -22.61 26.44
CA ALA A 219 15.21 -22.91 26.81
C ALA A 219 15.83 -21.72 27.55
N PRO A 220 16.70 -21.94 28.56
CA PRO A 220 17.39 -20.86 29.25
C PRO A 220 18.20 -19.99 28.28
N GLY A 221 18.10 -18.66 28.41
CA GLY A 221 18.83 -17.71 27.54
C GLY A 221 18.32 -17.61 26.10
N ALA A 222 17.18 -18.22 25.76
CA ALA A 222 16.64 -18.14 24.41
C ALA A 222 16.30 -16.68 24.01
N GLN A 223 16.74 -16.30 22.81
CA GLN A 223 16.43 -14.98 22.25
C GLN A 223 14.91 -14.80 22.11
N GLN A 224 14.43 -13.63 22.54
CA GLN A 224 13.03 -13.26 22.48
C GLN A 224 12.73 -12.51 21.19
N PHE A 225 11.54 -12.74 20.65
CA PHE A 225 11.06 -12.10 19.43
C PHE A 225 9.61 -11.69 19.60
N HIS A 226 9.20 -10.62 18.93
CA HIS A 226 7.78 -10.34 18.75
C HIS A 226 7.24 -11.19 17.60
N GLY A 227 6.23 -11.99 17.90
CA GLY A 227 5.44 -12.74 16.93
C GLY A 227 4.01 -12.23 16.88
N ASN A 228 3.33 -12.42 15.75
CA ASN A 228 1.91 -12.13 15.69
C ASN A 228 1.13 -13.32 16.26
N LEU A 229 0.33 -13.10 17.30
CA LEU A 229 -0.54 -14.12 17.87
C LEU A 229 -1.94 -13.95 17.29
N ALA A 230 -2.41 -14.98 16.59
CA ALA A 230 -3.79 -15.09 16.18
C ALA A 230 -4.47 -16.17 17.02
N SER A 231 -5.72 -15.91 17.39
CA SER A 231 -6.52 -16.80 18.22
C SER A 231 -7.72 -17.33 17.43
N PRO A 232 -7.50 -18.24 16.45
CA PRO A 232 -8.57 -18.77 15.62
C PRO A 232 -9.50 -19.74 16.33
N ASP A 233 -10.68 -19.96 15.76
CA ASP A 233 -11.52 -21.12 16.00
C ASP A 233 -11.08 -22.33 15.14
N SER A 234 -11.84 -23.43 15.23
CA SER A 234 -11.58 -24.64 14.44
C SER A 234 -11.84 -24.51 12.92
N GLY A 235 -12.60 -23.49 12.49
CA GLY A 235 -12.92 -23.22 11.10
C GLY A 235 -11.90 -22.39 10.35
N TYR A 236 -11.25 -21.46 11.05
CA TYR A 236 -10.42 -20.42 10.47
C TYR A 236 -9.40 -20.93 9.45
N PHE A 237 -8.65 -21.99 9.79
CA PHE A 237 -7.64 -22.54 8.88
C PHE A 237 -8.23 -22.99 7.55
N ARG A 238 -9.44 -23.55 7.53
CA ARG A 238 -10.13 -23.93 6.29
C ARG A 238 -10.71 -22.73 5.58
N ALA A 239 -11.42 -21.87 6.33
CA ALA A 239 -12.07 -20.69 5.78
C ALA A 239 -11.08 -19.73 5.12
N LEU A 240 -9.86 -19.60 5.65
CA LEU A 240 -8.81 -18.77 5.06
C LEU A 240 -7.94 -19.51 4.01
N GLY A 241 -8.11 -20.82 3.85
CA GLY A 241 -7.29 -21.62 2.92
C GLY A 241 -5.83 -21.79 3.37
N LEU A 242 -5.58 -21.91 4.67
CA LEU A 242 -4.24 -22.14 5.21
C LEU A 242 -3.83 -23.61 5.05
N THR A 243 -2.69 -23.84 4.40
CA THR A 243 -2.12 -25.18 4.23
C THR A 243 -1.07 -25.49 5.29
N MET A 244 -1.06 -26.74 5.75
CA MET A 244 -0.07 -27.27 6.68
C MET A 244 1.12 -27.82 5.90
N ARG A 245 2.34 -27.45 6.30
CA ARG A 245 3.58 -28.07 5.83
C ARG A 245 3.94 -29.31 6.64
N TYR A 246 3.76 -29.23 7.96
CA TYR A 246 4.07 -30.31 8.89
C TYR A 246 3.03 -30.37 10.01
N GLY A 247 2.83 -31.56 10.55
CA GLY A 247 1.93 -31.80 11.68
C GLY A 247 0.46 -31.62 11.31
N ARG A 248 -0.34 -31.14 12.27
CA ARG A 248 -1.80 -31.05 12.14
C ARG A 248 -2.37 -29.76 12.72
N ARG A 249 -3.63 -29.51 12.41
CA ARG A 249 -4.45 -28.48 13.05
C ARG A 249 -4.91 -28.95 14.44
N PRO A 250 -5.24 -28.03 15.37
CA PRO A 250 -5.89 -28.42 16.62
C PRO A 250 -7.25 -29.06 16.34
N THR A 251 -7.61 -30.06 17.13
CA THR A 251 -8.90 -30.75 17.05
C THR A 251 -9.98 -29.95 17.76
N ARG A 252 -11.27 -30.18 17.45
CA ARG A 252 -12.39 -29.53 18.18
C ARG A 252 -12.32 -29.77 19.70
N LEU A 253 -11.85 -30.94 20.15
CA LEU A 253 -11.68 -31.22 21.57
C LEU A 253 -10.57 -30.36 22.20
N GLU A 254 -9.43 -30.21 21.53
CA GLU A 254 -8.34 -29.34 22.00
C GLU A 254 -8.77 -27.87 22.06
N TYR A 255 -9.60 -27.42 21.11
CA TYR A 255 -10.26 -26.12 21.20
C TYR A 255 -11.15 -26.05 22.44
N ARG A 256 -12.11 -26.96 22.64
CA ARG A 256 -13.04 -26.88 23.78
C ARG A 256 -12.37 -26.97 25.15
N THR A 257 -11.27 -27.72 25.25
CA THR A 257 -10.52 -27.91 26.51
C THR A 257 -9.47 -26.83 26.77
N GLY A 258 -9.23 -25.91 25.82
CA GLY A 258 -8.19 -24.89 25.96
C GLY A 258 -6.79 -25.50 26.02
N ALA A 259 -6.55 -26.61 25.31
CA ALA A 259 -5.27 -27.30 25.32
C ALA A 259 -4.14 -26.35 24.91
N LYS A 260 -3.01 -26.40 25.64
CA LYS A 260 -1.80 -25.60 25.36
C LYS A 260 -1.03 -26.10 24.15
N VAL A 261 -1.68 -26.06 22.99
CA VAL A 261 -1.14 -26.44 21.68
C VAL A 261 -1.13 -25.23 20.76
N ILE A 262 -0.11 -25.15 19.90
CA ILE A 262 0.07 -24.02 19.00
C ILE A 262 0.47 -24.48 17.60
N VAL A 263 0.01 -23.76 16.60
CA VAL A 263 0.49 -23.89 15.21
C VAL A 263 1.28 -22.65 14.86
N ILE A 264 2.42 -22.78 14.20
CA ILE A 264 3.26 -21.63 13.83
C ILE A 264 3.52 -21.56 12.32
N GLY A 265 3.78 -20.37 11.80
CA GLY A 265 4.21 -20.21 10.41
C GLY A 265 5.64 -20.68 10.20
N ALA A 266 5.94 -21.25 9.02
CA ALA A 266 7.29 -21.71 8.68
C ALA A 266 8.37 -20.62 8.79
N GLY A 267 8.02 -19.34 8.55
CA GLY A 267 8.92 -18.22 8.79
C GLY A 267 9.33 -18.06 10.27
N MET A 268 8.41 -18.32 11.19
CA MET A 268 8.70 -18.35 12.63
C MET A 268 9.57 -19.55 13.00
N ALA A 269 9.22 -20.73 12.48
CA ALA A 269 9.94 -21.97 12.75
C ALA A 269 11.43 -21.84 12.38
N ARG A 270 11.74 -21.33 11.19
CA ARG A 270 13.14 -21.10 10.76
C ARG A 270 13.85 -20.06 11.61
N ARG A 271 13.16 -18.98 11.99
CA ARG A 271 13.76 -17.92 12.80
C ARG A 271 14.10 -18.39 14.21
N LEU A 272 13.22 -19.16 14.85
CA LEU A 272 13.41 -19.63 16.22
C LEU A 272 14.29 -20.87 16.31
N PHE A 273 14.15 -21.80 15.37
CA PHE A 273 14.73 -23.14 15.46
C PHE A 273 15.67 -23.51 14.31
N GLY A 274 15.83 -22.65 13.30
CA GLY A 274 16.64 -22.93 12.11
C GLY A 274 16.01 -23.91 11.11
N THR A 275 14.81 -24.45 11.40
CA THR A 275 14.17 -25.49 10.58
C THR A 275 12.64 -25.40 10.63
N ASP A 276 11.96 -25.94 9.61
CA ASP A 276 10.49 -26.07 9.58
C ASP A 276 10.00 -27.30 10.37
N ARG A 277 10.88 -28.29 10.65
CA ARG A 277 10.53 -29.56 11.33
C ARG A 277 10.60 -29.41 12.86
N VAL A 278 9.63 -28.69 13.41
CA VAL A 278 9.61 -28.30 14.84
C VAL A 278 8.39 -28.83 15.60
N VAL A 279 7.58 -29.67 14.96
CA VAL A 279 6.43 -30.34 15.60
C VAL A 279 6.91 -31.16 16.80
N GLY A 280 6.21 -31.05 17.92
CA GLY A 280 6.55 -31.67 19.21
C GLY A 280 7.40 -30.79 20.13
N ARG A 281 8.04 -29.72 19.62
CA ARG A 281 8.83 -28.81 20.45
C ARG A 281 7.95 -27.86 21.26
N MET A 282 8.50 -27.36 22.36
CA MET A 282 7.86 -26.37 23.22
C MET A 282 8.23 -24.95 22.79
N LEU A 283 7.24 -24.06 22.91
CA LEU A 283 7.33 -22.65 22.61
C LEU A 283 6.82 -21.87 23.81
N ASP A 284 7.64 -20.95 24.31
CA ASP A 284 7.29 -20.13 25.47
C ASP A 284 6.69 -18.81 24.97
N LEU A 285 5.38 -18.64 25.18
CA LEU A 285 4.69 -17.38 24.97
C LEU A 285 4.79 -16.57 26.28
N LYS A 286 5.65 -15.56 26.29
CA LYS A 286 5.94 -14.77 27.49
C LYS A 286 4.68 -14.09 28.00
N GLY A 287 4.31 -14.37 29.25
CA GLY A 287 3.10 -13.86 29.89
C GLY A 287 1.85 -14.71 29.69
N VAL A 288 1.91 -15.77 28.88
CA VAL A 288 0.79 -16.71 28.63
C VAL A 288 1.16 -18.13 29.08
N GLY A 289 2.38 -18.58 28.77
CA GLY A 289 2.95 -19.86 29.19
C GLY A 289 3.48 -20.71 28.03
N ASP A 290 3.84 -21.95 28.36
CA ASP A 290 4.41 -22.89 27.40
C ASP A 290 3.35 -23.61 26.56
N TYR A 291 3.55 -23.62 25.24
CA TYR A 291 2.70 -24.29 24.27
C TYR A 291 3.49 -25.33 23.46
N ARG A 292 2.87 -26.47 23.21
CA ARG A 292 3.45 -27.51 22.35
C ARG A 292 3.12 -27.23 20.88
N ILE A 293 4.13 -27.17 20.03
CA ILE A 293 3.95 -26.99 18.60
C ILE A 293 3.38 -28.28 17.99
N ILE A 294 2.17 -28.23 17.46
CA ILE A 294 1.51 -29.40 16.84
C ILE A 294 1.47 -29.34 15.32
N GLY A 295 1.81 -28.18 14.74
CA GLY A 295 1.78 -28.01 13.30
C GLY A 295 2.53 -26.76 12.84
N VAL A 296 2.91 -26.77 11.57
CA VAL A 296 3.58 -25.66 10.90
C VAL A 296 2.86 -25.34 9.59
N THR A 297 2.41 -24.10 9.41
CA THR A 297 1.77 -23.64 8.17
C THR A 297 2.80 -23.15 7.15
N GLN A 298 2.37 -22.99 5.89
CA GLN A 298 3.14 -22.23 4.92
C GLN A 298 3.38 -20.78 5.39
N PRO A 299 4.42 -20.08 4.89
CA PRO A 299 4.62 -18.67 5.20
C PRO A 299 3.41 -17.83 4.76
N VAL A 300 2.80 -17.13 5.72
CA VAL A 300 1.67 -16.24 5.48
C VAL A 300 2.16 -14.79 5.47
N VAL A 301 1.79 -14.03 4.45
CA VAL A 301 2.07 -12.59 4.36
C VAL A 301 0.97 -11.85 5.12
N TRP A 302 1.32 -11.34 6.30
CA TRP A 302 0.38 -10.57 7.12
C TRP A 302 0.31 -9.09 6.73
N ARG A 303 1.43 -8.48 6.34
CA ARG A 303 1.48 -7.14 5.73
C ARG A 303 2.63 -7.08 4.73
N VAL A 304 2.46 -6.26 3.69
CA VAL A 304 3.57 -5.88 2.79
C VAL A 304 4.39 -4.80 3.51
N MET A 305 5.42 -5.21 4.25
CA MET A 305 6.35 -4.28 4.90
C MET A 305 7.69 -4.33 4.16
N PRO A 306 8.17 -3.22 3.58
CA PRO A 306 9.41 -3.22 2.80
C PRO A 306 10.69 -3.43 3.63
N TRP A 307 10.67 -3.15 4.94
CA TRP A 307 11.91 -3.04 5.75
C TRP A 307 11.95 -3.88 7.04
N ARG A 308 10.93 -4.69 7.34
CA ARG A 308 10.93 -5.58 8.51
C ARG A 308 10.53 -6.99 8.11
N SER A 309 11.32 -7.97 8.56
CA SER A 309 10.93 -9.38 8.58
C SER A 309 9.53 -9.46 9.16
N THR A 310 8.56 -10.00 8.43
CA THR A 310 7.24 -10.28 8.99
C THR A 310 7.45 -11.05 10.29
N PRO A 311 6.99 -10.52 11.44
CA PRO A 311 7.02 -11.31 12.67
C PRO A 311 6.25 -12.59 12.35
N GLY A 312 6.89 -13.74 12.58
CA GLY A 312 6.26 -15.00 12.28
C GLY A 312 4.90 -15.08 12.98
N THR A 313 3.96 -15.80 12.39
CA THR A 313 2.62 -15.93 12.96
C THR A 313 2.52 -17.17 13.83
N MET A 314 1.78 -17.06 14.91
CA MET A 314 1.46 -18.11 15.84
C MET A 314 -0.06 -18.17 15.95
N TYR A 315 -0.61 -19.37 15.99
CA TYR A 315 -2.03 -19.64 16.05
C TYR A 315 -2.31 -20.49 17.29
N ALA A 316 -2.86 -19.85 18.32
CA ALA A 316 -3.32 -20.51 19.54
C ALA A 316 -4.84 -20.65 19.51
N ALA A 317 -5.39 -21.64 20.21
CA ALA A 317 -6.83 -21.78 20.27
C ALA A 317 -7.49 -20.54 20.92
N ILE A 318 -8.60 -20.05 20.37
CA ILE A 318 -9.35 -18.91 20.93
C ILE A 318 -9.79 -19.12 22.39
N SER A 319 -9.94 -20.38 22.81
CA SER A 319 -10.23 -20.79 24.19
C SER A 319 -9.01 -20.80 25.11
N ALA A 320 -7.79 -20.85 24.56
CA ALA A 320 -6.55 -20.94 25.31
C ALA A 320 -5.93 -19.56 25.57
N VAL A 321 -6.50 -18.48 25.03
CA VAL A 321 -6.04 -17.09 25.19
C VAL A 321 -7.19 -16.26 25.77
N PRO A 322 -7.01 -15.53 26.88
CA PRO A 322 -8.07 -14.70 27.47
C PRO A 322 -8.51 -13.58 26.52
N LEU A 323 -9.77 -13.62 26.08
CA LEU A 323 -10.37 -12.64 25.16
C LEU A 323 -10.48 -11.22 25.77
N ASP A 324 -10.44 -11.10 27.09
CA ASP A 324 -10.56 -9.81 27.81
C ASP A 324 -9.37 -8.87 27.60
N SER A 325 -8.26 -9.38 27.05
CA SER A 325 -7.03 -8.60 26.85
C SER A 325 -6.94 -7.86 25.51
N ALA A 326 -7.90 -8.09 24.59
CA ALA A 326 -8.02 -7.33 23.34
C ALA A 326 -8.93 -6.09 23.55
N PRO A 327 -8.42 -4.85 23.42
CA PRO A 327 -9.13 -3.63 23.87
C PRO A 327 -10.48 -3.30 23.21
N LEU A 328 -11.02 -4.11 22.28
CA LEU A 328 -12.25 -3.83 21.53
C LEU A 328 -13.17 -5.05 21.27
N GLY A 329 -13.17 -6.07 22.15
CA GLY A 329 -14.35 -6.92 22.43
C GLY A 329 -15.10 -7.66 21.30
N GLY A 330 -14.49 -7.86 20.14
CA GLY A 330 -15.12 -8.46 18.97
C GLY A 330 -14.41 -9.69 18.42
N VAL A 331 -14.94 -10.23 17.32
CA VAL A 331 -14.41 -11.37 16.58
C VAL A 331 -14.53 -11.07 15.10
N ASP A 332 -13.50 -11.43 14.34
CA ASP A 332 -13.56 -11.39 12.88
C ASP A 332 -13.95 -12.75 12.33
N LEU A 333 -14.97 -12.75 11.48
CA LEU A 333 -15.44 -13.91 10.77
C LEU A 333 -14.83 -13.93 9.37
N VAL A 334 -14.18 -15.03 9.03
CA VAL A 334 -13.73 -15.35 7.67
C VAL A 334 -14.76 -16.26 7.01
N ILE A 335 -15.36 -15.80 5.92
CA ILE A 335 -16.48 -16.46 5.24
C ILE A 335 -16.11 -16.69 3.77
N ASP A 336 -16.30 -17.92 3.28
CA ASP A 336 -16.29 -18.22 1.85
C ASP A 336 -17.64 -17.82 1.22
N TYR A 337 -17.62 -16.81 0.37
CA TYR A 337 -18.80 -16.28 -0.29
C TYR A 337 -18.49 -15.86 -1.73
N LYS A 338 -19.27 -16.41 -2.68
CA LYS A 338 -19.09 -16.17 -4.12
C LYS A 338 -19.95 -15.03 -4.69
N GLY A 339 -20.84 -14.44 -3.89
CA GLY A 339 -21.71 -13.34 -4.32
C GLY A 339 -21.14 -11.93 -4.08
N SER A 340 -22.01 -10.92 -4.20
CA SER A 340 -21.65 -9.52 -3.94
C SER A 340 -21.38 -9.24 -2.45
N PRO A 341 -20.27 -8.58 -2.08
CA PRO A 341 -19.98 -8.20 -0.69
C PRO A 341 -21.09 -7.36 -0.02
N VAL A 342 -21.81 -6.55 -0.80
CA VAL A 342 -22.91 -5.71 -0.29
C VAL A 342 -24.11 -6.56 0.12
N ALA A 343 -24.45 -7.58 -0.67
CA ALA A 343 -25.51 -8.53 -0.34
C ALA A 343 -25.13 -9.39 0.87
N ALA A 344 -23.86 -9.83 0.91
CA ALA A 344 -23.33 -10.60 2.03
C ALA A 344 -23.44 -9.84 3.35
N ARG A 345 -23.16 -8.53 3.38
CA ARG A 345 -23.24 -7.72 4.61
C ARG A 345 -24.61 -7.81 5.27
N ALA A 346 -25.68 -7.62 4.51
CA ALA A 346 -27.05 -7.66 5.05
C ALA A 346 -27.39 -9.06 5.59
N GLN A 347 -26.96 -10.10 4.88
CA GLN A 347 -27.19 -11.49 5.26
C GLN A 347 -26.40 -11.91 6.50
N VAL A 348 -25.10 -11.60 6.53
CA VAL A 348 -24.23 -11.86 7.69
C VAL A 348 -24.77 -11.13 8.92
N LYS A 349 -25.16 -9.85 8.78
CA LYS A 349 -25.75 -9.09 9.89
C LYS A 349 -26.99 -9.79 10.46
N LYS A 350 -27.94 -10.17 9.59
CA LYS A 350 -29.17 -10.87 10.01
C LYS A 350 -28.88 -12.19 10.71
N LEU A 351 -27.93 -12.97 10.21
CA LEU A 351 -27.57 -14.27 10.78
C LEU A 351 -26.81 -14.14 12.10
N VAL A 352 -25.93 -13.14 12.21
CA VAL A 352 -25.19 -12.82 13.44
C VAL A 352 -26.14 -12.33 14.52
N GLU A 353 -27.05 -11.40 14.22
CA GLU A 353 -28.08 -10.94 15.18
C GLU A 353 -28.99 -12.08 15.65
N ALA A 354 -29.36 -13.00 14.75
CA ALA A 354 -30.15 -14.17 15.11
C ALA A 354 -29.36 -15.19 15.95
N ALA A 355 -28.05 -15.30 15.75
CA ALA A 355 -27.17 -16.20 16.49
C ALA A 355 -26.82 -15.67 17.89
N VAL A 356 -26.50 -14.39 17.98
CA VAL A 356 -26.11 -13.69 19.20
C VAL A 356 -26.88 -12.37 19.28
N PRO A 357 -28.02 -12.34 20.00
CA PRO A 357 -28.78 -11.13 20.18
C PRO A 357 -27.92 -10.02 20.83
N GLY A 358 -27.89 -8.84 20.20
CA GLY A 358 -27.10 -7.69 20.66
C GLY A 358 -25.67 -7.61 20.12
N ALA A 359 -25.29 -8.50 19.19
CA ALA A 359 -24.07 -8.33 18.39
C ALA A 359 -24.26 -7.23 17.32
N VAL A 360 -23.18 -6.49 17.01
CA VAL A 360 -23.19 -5.34 16.07
C VAL A 360 -22.20 -5.54 14.93
#